data_AF-A0A392MAM9-F1
#
_entry.id   AF-A0A392MAM9-F1
#
_cell.length_a   1.000
_cell.length_b   1.000
_cell.length_c   1.000
_cell.angle_alpha   90.00
_cell.angle_beta   90.00
_cell.angle_gamma   90.00
#
_symmetry.space_group_name_H-M   'P 1'
#
loop_
_entity.id
_entity.type
_entity.pdbx_description
1 polymer ?
#
loop_
_entity_poly.entity_id
_entity_poly.type
_entity_poly.pdbx_seq_one_letter_code
_entity_poly.pdbx_strand_id
1 'polypeptide(L)'
;MKTMCPNDGFVYFHNSELISGQLGKATLGNGNKDGLFFVLLNDYKAYAAACCINRLSKLSAQWIGNHGFSIAIHDVEPQNTLINAKDDMISNGYQTCKESMEIFYGIRQDDNAGRIAAQNLETKITDELNNISGALGESGSKGSPINISQMVASVGQQLVGGCRAAIGFTDRSLPHFPKQARSPAAKGFVANSFYSGLSATEF
;
A
#
# COMPACT_ATOMS: atom_id res chain seq x y z
N MET A 1 5.56 -13.35 -30.56
CA MET A 1 4.15 -13.82 -30.57
C MET A 1 3.42 -13.12 -29.43
N LYS A 2 2.89 -11.91 -29.65
CA LYS A 2 2.33 -11.05 -28.57
C LYS A 2 0.91 -11.46 -28.14
N THR A 3 0.19 -12.22 -28.96
CA THR A 3 -1.21 -12.62 -28.80
C THR A 3 -1.40 -13.95 -28.04
N MET A 4 -0.33 -14.59 -27.55
CA MET A 4 -0.37 -15.84 -26.77
C MET A 4 0.30 -15.65 -25.41
N CYS A 5 -0.15 -14.67 -24.64
CA CYS A 5 0.30 -14.48 -23.26
C CYS A 5 -0.42 -15.47 -22.34
N PRO A 6 0.28 -16.31 -21.55
CA PRO A 6 -0.37 -17.25 -20.61
C PRO A 6 -1.24 -16.55 -19.56
N ASN A 7 -0.90 -15.31 -19.21
CA ASN A 7 -1.61 -14.51 -18.20
C ASN A 7 -2.65 -13.56 -18.83
N ASP A 8 -2.95 -13.71 -20.13
CA ASP A 8 -3.91 -12.88 -20.86
C ASP A 8 -3.68 -11.37 -20.70
N GLY A 9 -2.40 -10.97 -20.59
CA GLY A 9 -1.99 -9.60 -20.26
C GLY A 9 -1.97 -8.64 -21.45
N PHE A 10 -2.15 -9.13 -22.68
CA PHE A 10 -2.09 -8.31 -23.89
C PHE A 10 -3.44 -8.24 -24.58
N VAL A 11 -4.04 -7.04 -24.55
CA VAL A 11 -5.33 -6.78 -25.18
C VAL A 11 -5.15 -6.54 -26.67
N TYR A 12 -5.85 -7.33 -27.49
CA TYR A 12 -5.82 -7.21 -28.94
C TYR A 12 -7.24 -7.19 -29.52
N PHE A 13 -7.53 -6.11 -30.25
CA PHE A 13 -8.76 -5.96 -31.01
C PHE A 13 -8.46 -6.09 -32.51
N HIS A 14 -9.28 -6.86 -33.23
CA HIS A 14 -9.21 -6.98 -34.69
C HIS A 14 -10.62 -6.89 -35.27
N ASN A 15 -10.83 -6.02 -36.26
CA ASN A 15 -12.12 -5.81 -36.91
C ASN A 15 -13.30 -5.59 -35.92
N SER A 16 -13.06 -4.82 -34.86
CA SER A 16 -14.03 -4.55 -33.77
C SER A 16 -14.35 -5.75 -32.86
N GLU A 17 -13.57 -6.82 -32.92
CA GLU A 17 -13.70 -7.99 -32.04
C GLU A 17 -12.52 -8.10 -31.08
N LEU A 18 -12.79 -8.45 -29.83
CA LEU A 18 -11.76 -8.74 -28.83
C LEU A 18 -11.23 -10.15 -29.06
N ILE A 19 -9.96 -10.27 -29.45
CA ILE A 19 -9.32 -11.55 -29.78
C ILE A 19 -8.56 -12.13 -28.58
N SER A 20 -7.90 -11.27 -27.79
CA SER A 20 -7.16 -11.66 -26.59
C SER A 20 -7.12 -10.53 -25.58
N GLY A 21 -6.88 -10.86 -24.31
CA GLY A 21 -6.55 -9.94 -23.24
C GLY A 21 -7.72 -9.55 -22.33
N GLN A 22 -7.41 -9.29 -21.07
CA GLN A 22 -8.37 -8.78 -20.10
C GLN A 22 -8.53 -7.26 -20.17
N LEU A 23 -9.78 -6.80 -20.29
CA LEU A 23 -10.09 -5.38 -20.28
C LEU A 23 -9.99 -4.81 -18.87
N GLY A 24 -8.96 -4.00 -18.63
CA GLY A 24 -8.71 -3.34 -17.35
C GLY A 24 -8.67 -1.81 -17.45
N LYS A 25 -8.18 -1.18 -16.38
CA LYS A 25 -7.98 0.27 -16.31
C LYS A 25 -7.05 0.78 -17.43
N ALA A 26 -6.05 0.00 -17.84
CA ALA A 26 -5.16 0.40 -18.92
C ALA A 26 -5.87 0.54 -20.28
N THR A 27 -6.91 -0.27 -20.54
CA THR A 27 -7.63 -0.29 -21.81
C THR A 27 -8.87 0.60 -21.80
N LEU A 28 -9.63 0.58 -20.71
CA LEU A 28 -10.93 1.27 -20.57
C LEU A 28 -10.86 2.54 -19.71
N GLY A 29 -9.78 2.73 -18.97
CA GLY A 29 -9.63 3.85 -18.04
C GLY A 29 -9.12 5.12 -18.71
N ASN A 30 -9.10 6.19 -17.91
CA ASN A 30 -8.55 7.48 -18.33
C ASN A 30 -7.01 7.45 -18.32
N GLY A 31 -6.40 8.24 -19.22
CA GLY A 31 -4.96 8.53 -19.22
C GLY A 31 -4.12 7.69 -20.20
N ASN A 32 -4.68 6.65 -20.82
CA ASN A 32 -3.99 5.91 -21.87
C ASN A 32 -4.38 6.44 -23.27
N LYS A 33 -3.40 6.96 -24.01
CA LYS A 33 -3.57 7.40 -25.41
C LYS A 33 -3.83 6.23 -26.36
N ASP A 34 -3.46 5.02 -25.97
CA ASP A 34 -3.75 3.80 -26.73
C ASP A 34 -4.99 3.06 -26.16
N GLY A 35 -5.76 3.72 -25.28
CA GLY A 35 -6.97 3.16 -24.70
C GLY A 35 -8.10 3.03 -25.72
N LEU A 36 -8.98 2.05 -25.52
CA LEU A 36 -10.09 1.74 -26.43
C LEU A 36 -10.97 2.97 -26.70
N PHE A 37 -11.36 3.69 -25.65
CA PHE A 37 -12.22 4.86 -25.80
C PHE A 37 -11.50 6.05 -26.45
N PHE A 38 -10.18 6.15 -26.30
CA PHE A 38 -9.39 7.18 -26.98
C PHE A 38 -9.32 6.91 -28.49
N VAL A 39 -9.04 5.66 -28.88
CA VAL A 39 -9.04 5.24 -30.29
C VAL A 39 -10.42 5.47 -30.92
N LEU A 40 -11.50 5.06 -30.24
CA LEU A 40 -12.86 5.28 -30.72
C LEU A 40 -13.21 6.78 -30.86
N LEU A 41 -12.74 7.62 -29.93
CA LEU A 41 -12.95 9.06 -29.99
C LEU A 41 -12.21 9.69 -31.18
N ASN A 42 -10.98 9.26 -31.44
CA ASN A 42 -10.16 9.80 -32.52
C ASN A 42 -10.71 9.40 -33.89
N ASP A 43 -10.99 8.11 -34.07
CA ASP A 43 -11.32 7.52 -35.36
C ASP A 43 -12.81 7.67 -35.71
N TYR A 44 -13.70 7.51 -34.73
CA TYR A 44 -15.16 7.46 -34.93
C TYR A 44 -15.94 8.61 -34.26
N LYS A 45 -15.24 9.57 -33.65
CA LYS A 45 -15.80 10.76 -33.00
C LYS A 45 -16.62 10.47 -31.73
N ALA A 46 -17.00 11.55 -31.05
CA ALA A 46 -17.58 11.50 -29.71
C ALA A 46 -18.88 10.69 -29.61
N TYR A 47 -19.74 10.75 -30.63
CA TYR A 47 -21.02 10.04 -30.61
C TYR A 47 -20.83 8.51 -30.57
N ALA A 48 -19.96 7.98 -31.44
CA ALA A 48 -19.68 6.54 -31.49
C ALA A 48 -19.03 6.05 -30.19
N ALA A 49 -18.06 6.81 -29.65
CA ALA A 49 -17.42 6.50 -28.38
C ALA A 49 -18.42 6.49 -27.22
N ALA A 50 -19.30 7.50 -27.14
CA ALA A 50 -20.34 7.58 -26.11
C ALA A 50 -21.35 6.42 -26.21
N CYS A 51 -21.77 6.04 -27.42
CA CYS A 51 -22.61 4.87 -27.64
C CYS A 51 -21.93 3.57 -27.18
N CYS A 52 -20.64 3.40 -27.47
CA CYS A 52 -19.86 2.25 -27.05
C CYS A 52 -19.79 2.16 -25.51
N ILE A 53 -19.44 3.27 -24.85
CA ILE A 53 -19.41 3.36 -23.37
C ILE A 53 -20.77 2.98 -22.78
N ASN A 54 -21.86 3.53 -23.30
CA ASN A 54 -23.20 3.25 -22.80
C ASN A 54 -23.59 1.77 -22.96
N ARG A 55 -23.25 1.15 -24.10
CA ARG A 55 -23.49 -0.28 -24.33
C ARG A 55 -22.68 -1.16 -23.39
N LEU A 56 -21.39 -0.86 -23.23
CA LEU A 56 -20.51 -1.59 -22.33
C LEU A 56 -20.97 -1.46 -20.87
N SER A 57 -21.32 -0.25 -20.42
CA SER A 57 -21.80 -0.01 -19.05
C SER A 57 -23.08 -0.76 -18.76
N LYS A 58 -24.04 -0.80 -19.70
CA LYS A 58 -25.29 -1.58 -19.56
C LYS A 58 -25.02 -3.07 -19.49
N LEU A 59 -24.16 -3.59 -20.38
CA LEU A 59 -23.76 -4.99 -20.39
C LEU A 59 -23.10 -5.38 -19.05
N SER A 60 -22.12 -4.60 -18.60
CA SER A 60 -21.41 -4.84 -17.33
C SER A 60 -22.35 -4.78 -16.13
N ALA A 61 -23.26 -3.80 -16.08
CA ALA A 61 -24.23 -3.68 -15.00
C ALA A 61 -25.19 -4.87 -14.94
N GLN A 62 -25.72 -5.30 -16.09
CA GLN A 62 -26.59 -6.47 -16.17
C GLN A 62 -25.83 -7.77 -15.83
N TRP A 63 -24.60 -7.91 -16.31
CA TRP A 63 -23.76 -9.07 -16.00
C TRP A 63 -23.48 -9.17 -14.51
N ILE A 64 -23.03 -8.08 -13.86
CA ILE A 64 -22.77 -8.04 -12.41
C ILE A 64 -24.06 -8.25 -11.62
N GLY A 65 -25.18 -7.66 -12.06
CA GLY A 65 -26.48 -7.83 -11.41
C GLY A 65 -26.95 -9.29 -11.40
N ASN A 66 -26.66 -10.05 -12.46
CA ASN A 66 -27.04 -11.46 -12.56
C ASN A 66 -26.05 -12.43 -11.90
N HIS A 67 -24.74 -12.12 -11.91
CA HIS A 67 -23.72 -12.99 -11.30
C HIS A 67 -23.52 -12.72 -9.81
N GLY A 68 -23.77 -11.47 -9.39
CA GLY A 68 -23.42 -11.00 -8.05
C GLY A 68 -21.92 -10.74 -7.90
N PHE A 69 -21.58 -9.79 -7.03
CA PHE A 69 -20.21 -9.55 -6.57
C PHE A 69 -20.30 -9.08 -5.11
N SER A 70 -19.49 -9.66 -4.24
CA SER A 70 -19.44 -9.31 -2.82
C SER A 70 -18.02 -9.43 -2.31
N ILE A 71 -17.75 -8.71 -1.23
CA ILE A 71 -16.51 -8.80 -0.45
C ILE A 71 -16.93 -8.95 1.00
N ALA A 72 -16.37 -9.95 1.68
CA ALA A 72 -16.64 -10.26 3.08
C ALA A 72 -15.37 -10.11 3.93
N ILE A 73 -15.55 -10.14 5.25
CA ILE A 73 -14.44 -10.11 6.21
C ILE A 73 -13.46 -11.28 6.02
N HIS A 74 -13.94 -12.42 5.53
CA HIS A 74 -13.12 -13.59 5.22
C HIS A 74 -12.16 -13.37 4.04
N ASP A 75 -12.43 -12.42 3.14
CA ASP A 75 -11.54 -12.09 2.02
C ASP A 75 -10.28 -11.34 2.48
N VAL A 76 -10.29 -10.83 3.72
CA VAL A 76 -9.17 -10.12 4.35
C VAL A 76 -8.66 -10.84 5.61
N GLU A 77 -9.06 -12.09 5.81
CA GLU A 77 -8.59 -12.92 6.93
C GLU A 77 -7.18 -13.45 6.63
N PRO A 78 -6.14 -13.05 7.40
CA PRO A 78 -4.77 -13.50 7.16
C PRO A 78 -4.58 -14.97 7.52
N GLN A 79 -3.88 -15.72 6.66
CA GLN A 79 -3.45 -17.08 7.00
C GLN A 79 -2.34 -17.06 8.06
N ASN A 80 -2.27 -18.10 8.90
CA ASN A 80 -1.23 -18.22 9.93
C ASN A 80 0.20 -18.11 9.38
N THR A 81 0.43 -18.60 8.15
CA THR A 81 1.72 -18.46 7.46
C THR A 81 2.09 -16.99 7.22
N LEU A 82 1.11 -16.17 6.80
CA LEU A 82 1.27 -14.74 6.60
C LEU A 82 1.45 -13.99 7.92
N ILE A 83 0.72 -14.39 8.97
CA ILE A 83 0.86 -13.80 10.32
C ILE A 83 2.28 -14.04 10.85
N ASN A 84 2.77 -15.28 10.78
CA ASN A 84 4.13 -15.60 11.23
C ASN A 84 5.19 -14.86 10.41
N ALA A 85 5.06 -14.83 9.07
CA ALA A 85 5.99 -14.10 8.21
C ALA A 85 5.97 -12.58 8.51
N LYS A 86 4.79 -12.01 8.77
CA LYS A 86 4.64 -10.63 9.21
C LYS A 86 5.37 -10.40 10.52
N ASP A 87 5.13 -11.23 11.52
CA ASP A 87 5.72 -11.07 12.85
C ASP A 87 7.24 -11.19 12.81
N ASP A 88 7.78 -12.10 12.00
CA ASP A 88 9.21 -12.23 11.73
C ASP A 88 9.77 -10.95 11.07
N MET A 89 9.10 -10.42 10.05
CA MET A 89 9.51 -9.18 9.37
C MET A 89 9.49 -7.96 10.31
N ILE A 90 8.44 -7.80 11.11
CA ILE A 90 8.32 -6.70 12.08
C ILE A 90 9.38 -6.83 13.18
N SER A 91 9.59 -8.05 13.69
CA SER A 91 10.61 -8.33 14.71
C SER A 91 12.02 -7.99 14.21
N ASN A 92 12.36 -8.42 13.00
CA ASN A 92 13.64 -8.09 12.36
C ASN A 92 13.80 -6.58 12.16
N GLY A 93 12.76 -5.90 11.66
CA GLY A 93 12.78 -4.45 11.49
C GLY A 93 12.95 -3.69 12.81
N TYR A 94 12.30 -4.15 13.88
CA TYR A 94 12.45 -3.58 15.22
C TYR A 94 13.87 -3.77 15.76
N GLN A 95 14.48 -4.93 15.50
CA GLN A 95 15.86 -5.22 15.88
C GLN A 95 16.85 -4.30 15.14
N THR A 96 16.70 -4.12 13.82
CA THR A 96 17.51 -3.17 13.04
C THR A 96 17.35 -1.72 13.50
N CYS A 97 16.12 -1.33 13.88
CA CYS A 97 15.86 -0.02 14.48
C CYS A 97 16.56 0.12 15.83
N LYS A 98 16.54 -0.92 16.66
CA LYS A 98 17.18 -0.95 17.97
C LYS A 98 18.70 -0.81 17.86
N GLU A 99 19.33 -1.57 16.96
CA GLU A 99 20.77 -1.46 16.68
C GLU A 99 21.15 -0.06 16.19
N SER A 100 20.34 0.53 15.29
CA SER A 100 20.57 1.90 14.83
C SER A 100 20.44 2.93 15.96
N MET A 101 19.51 2.71 16.91
CA MET A 101 19.38 3.54 18.11
C MET A 101 20.57 3.37 19.06
N GLU A 102 21.05 2.14 19.28
CA GLU A 102 22.21 1.86 20.13
C GLU A 102 23.49 2.51 19.60
N ILE A 103 23.72 2.43 18.28
CA ILE A 103 24.83 3.15 17.61
C ILE A 103 24.71 4.66 17.86
N PHE A 104 23.51 5.22 17.73
CA PHE A 104 23.30 6.64 17.99
C PHE A 104 23.57 7.03 19.46
N TYR A 105 23.14 6.22 20.43
CA TYR A 105 23.42 6.48 21.85
C TYR A 105 24.90 6.33 22.19
N GLY A 106 25.62 5.40 21.56
CA GLY A 106 27.07 5.24 21.70
C GLY A 106 27.85 6.44 21.14
N ILE A 107 27.47 6.95 19.96
CA ILE A 107 28.11 8.12 19.32
C ILE A 107 27.86 9.42 20.10
N ARG A 108 26.76 9.51 20.84
CA ARG A 108 26.38 10.70 21.60
C ARG A 108 27.35 11.07 22.74
N GLN A 109 28.33 10.21 23.06
CA GLN A 109 29.38 10.52 24.03
C GLN A 109 30.50 11.41 23.48
N ASP A 110 30.63 11.59 22.15
CA ASP A 110 31.87 12.17 21.58
C ASP A 110 31.72 13.49 20.79
N ASP A 111 30.53 14.01 20.42
CA ASP A 111 30.53 15.21 19.55
C ASP A 111 29.32 16.17 19.54
N ASN A 112 29.64 17.45 19.27
CA ASN A 112 28.78 18.64 19.15
C ASN A 112 27.82 18.64 17.93
N ALA A 113 27.71 17.53 17.18
CA ALA A 113 26.92 17.40 15.94
C ALA A 113 25.50 16.82 16.14
N GLY A 114 24.93 16.97 17.34
CA GLY A 114 23.76 16.19 17.78
C GLY A 114 22.46 16.37 16.98
N ARG A 115 22.27 17.49 16.26
CA ARG A 115 21.03 17.74 15.49
C ARG A 115 21.00 17.00 14.15
N ILE A 116 22.12 16.98 13.43
CA ILE A 116 22.24 16.30 12.12
C ILE A 116 22.18 14.78 12.33
N ALA A 117 22.89 14.28 13.35
CA ALA A 117 22.88 12.86 13.69
C ALA A 117 21.48 12.35 14.08
N ALA A 118 20.70 13.15 14.81
CA ALA A 118 19.33 12.78 15.17
C ALA A 118 18.38 12.74 13.96
N GLN A 119 18.52 13.69 13.03
CA GLN A 119 17.71 13.70 11.82
C GLN A 119 18.04 12.52 10.90
N ASN A 120 19.33 12.20 10.74
CA ASN A 120 19.77 11.04 9.96
C ASN A 120 19.24 9.72 10.53
N LEU A 121 19.22 9.57 11.86
CA LEU A 121 18.63 8.42 12.52
C LEU A 121 17.12 8.30 12.22
N GLU A 122 16.38 9.39 12.35
CA GLU A 122 14.93 9.39 12.11
C GLU A 122 14.60 9.06 10.64
N THR A 123 15.37 9.58 9.68
CA THR A 123 15.22 9.21 8.27
C THR A 123 15.47 7.73 8.07
N LYS A 124 16.58 7.20 8.59
CA LYS A 124 16.95 5.77 8.46
C LYS A 124 15.88 4.85 9.05
N ILE A 125 15.36 5.17 10.24
CA ILE A 125 14.28 4.39 10.86
C ILE A 125 13.00 4.49 10.04
N THR A 126 12.67 5.67 9.52
CA THR A 126 11.47 5.86 8.70
C THR A 126 11.54 5.03 7.41
N ASP A 127 12.70 5.01 6.74
CA ASP A 127 12.92 4.23 5.53
C ASP A 127 12.80 2.72 5.78
N GLU A 128 13.38 2.23 6.87
CA GLU A 128 13.28 0.81 7.26
C GLU A 128 11.82 0.40 7.51
N LEU A 129 11.06 1.21 8.26
CA LEU A 129 9.65 0.93 8.57
C LEU A 129 8.74 1.03 7.32
N ASN A 130 9.08 1.93 6.39
CA ASN A 130 8.40 2.03 5.10
C ASN A 130 8.68 0.80 4.22
N ASN A 131 9.91 0.28 4.22
CA ASN A 131 10.27 -0.92 3.48
C ASN A 131 9.46 -2.14 3.95
N ILE A 132 9.28 -2.30 5.26
CA ILE A 132 8.45 -3.37 5.84
C ILE A 132 7.00 -3.25 5.34
N SER A 133 6.44 -2.03 5.41
CA SER A 133 5.06 -1.76 4.98
C SER A 133 4.85 -1.99 3.47
N GLY A 134 5.86 -1.63 2.66
CA GLY A 134 5.87 -1.85 1.22
C GLY A 134 5.97 -3.32 0.83
N ALA A 135 6.83 -4.09 1.48
CA ALA A 135 7.01 -5.51 1.22
C ALA A 135 5.76 -6.35 1.56
N LEU A 136 5.01 -5.96 2.60
CA LEU A 136 3.70 -6.55 2.93
C LEU A 136 2.60 -6.14 1.92
N GLY A 137 2.87 -5.08 1.14
CA GLY A 137 2.00 -4.48 0.14
C GLY A 137 1.83 -5.27 -1.15
N GLU A 138 2.78 -6.09 -1.58
CA GLU A 138 2.80 -6.66 -2.94
C GLU A 138 1.83 -7.83 -3.18
N SER A 139 0.57 -7.74 -2.73
CA SER A 139 -0.48 -8.69 -3.08
C SER A 139 -1.33 -8.14 -4.24
N GLY A 140 -1.15 -8.73 -5.42
CA GLY A 140 -1.65 -8.26 -6.72
C GLY A 140 -3.17 -8.38 -6.97
N SER A 141 -4.01 -7.94 -6.03
CA SER A 141 -5.47 -7.96 -6.17
C SER A 141 -6.04 -6.54 -6.18
N LYS A 142 -7.08 -6.30 -7.00
CA LYS A 142 -7.65 -4.97 -7.27
C LYS A 142 -7.90 -4.15 -5.99
N GLY A 143 -7.17 -3.04 -5.89
CA GLY A 143 -7.08 -2.12 -4.76
C GLY A 143 -5.73 -1.40 -4.86
N SER A 144 -5.51 -0.32 -4.11
CA SER A 144 -4.11 0.07 -3.89
C SER A 144 -3.51 -1.04 -3.02
N PRO A 145 -2.39 -1.67 -3.39
CA PRO A 145 -1.83 -2.81 -2.64
C PRO A 145 -1.57 -2.45 -1.15
N ILE A 146 -1.34 -1.15 -0.89
CA ILE A 146 -1.29 -0.57 0.46
C ILE A 146 -2.56 -0.82 1.27
N ASN A 147 -3.76 -0.66 0.69
CA ASN A 147 -5.01 -0.79 1.44
C ASN A 147 -5.23 -2.23 1.89
N ILE A 148 -4.89 -3.20 1.02
CA ILE A 148 -4.99 -4.63 1.36
C ILE A 148 -3.98 -4.97 2.45
N SER A 149 -2.75 -4.49 2.32
CA SER A 149 -1.72 -4.67 3.37
C SER A 149 -2.14 -4.06 4.70
N GLN A 150 -2.78 -2.88 4.72
CA GLN A 150 -3.28 -2.26 5.94
C GLN A 150 -4.45 -3.04 6.57
N MET A 151 -5.29 -3.66 5.74
CA MET A 151 -6.38 -4.51 6.22
C MET A 151 -5.87 -5.83 6.79
N VAL A 152 -4.89 -6.47 6.14
CA VAL A 152 -4.50 -7.86 6.41
C VAL A 152 -3.23 -7.96 7.26
N ALA A 153 -2.22 -7.14 6.97
CA ALA A 153 -0.88 -7.25 7.52
C ALA A 153 -0.58 -6.19 8.59
N SER A 154 -0.32 -4.94 8.21
CA SER A 154 -0.03 -3.85 9.16
C SER A 154 -0.38 -2.49 8.59
N VAL A 155 -0.82 -1.57 9.45
CA VAL A 155 -1.15 -0.20 9.03
C VAL A 155 0.13 0.59 8.67
N GLY A 156 1.24 0.30 9.35
CA GLY A 156 2.56 0.87 9.07
C GLY A 156 2.86 2.17 9.83
N GLN A 157 3.92 2.86 9.41
CA GLN A 157 4.39 4.09 10.07
C GLN A 157 3.45 5.28 9.78
N GLN A 158 2.93 5.91 10.84
CA GLN A 158 2.16 7.15 10.74
C GLN A 158 3.08 8.38 10.78
N LEU A 159 2.90 9.28 9.81
CA LEU A 159 3.67 10.52 9.70
C LEU A 159 2.74 11.72 9.89
N VAL A 160 3.14 12.66 10.75
CA VAL A 160 2.45 13.94 10.98
C VAL A 160 3.39 15.06 10.54
N GLY A 161 3.00 15.83 9.52
CA GLY A 161 3.83 16.89 8.97
C GLY A 161 5.16 16.40 8.36
N GLY A 162 5.20 15.16 7.85
CA GLY A 162 6.40 14.56 7.28
C GLY A 162 7.39 14.01 8.31
N CYS A 163 7.05 14.03 9.59
CA CYS A 163 7.86 13.46 10.67
C CYS A 163 7.08 12.37 11.42
N ARG A 164 7.81 11.44 12.04
CA ARG A 164 7.25 10.47 12.99
C ARG A 164 6.63 11.20 14.19
N ALA A 165 5.80 10.50 14.97
CA ALA A 165 4.99 11.13 16.02
C ALA A 165 5.80 12.10 16.91
N ALA A 166 5.29 13.32 17.03
CA ALA A 166 5.95 14.39 17.75
C ALA A 166 6.00 14.10 19.27
N ILE A 167 6.94 14.75 19.94
CA ILE A 167 7.06 14.69 21.39
C ILE A 167 6.08 15.72 21.97
N GLY A 168 4.87 15.27 22.33
CA GLY A 168 3.79 16.13 22.84
C GLY A 168 3.81 16.33 24.36
N PHE A 169 4.48 15.46 25.10
CA PHE A 169 4.64 15.54 26.56
C PHE A 169 6.11 15.79 26.93
N THR A 170 6.43 15.78 28.23
CA THR A 170 7.80 15.91 28.74
C THR A 170 8.71 14.78 28.21
N ASP A 171 9.39 15.04 27.10
CA ASP A 171 10.31 14.15 26.39
C ASP A 171 9.73 12.80 25.93
N ARG A 172 8.42 12.71 25.73
CA ARG A 172 7.75 11.51 25.20
C ARG A 172 6.52 11.84 24.35
N SER A 173 6.10 10.87 23.54
CA SER A 173 4.90 10.95 22.70
C SER A 173 3.60 10.73 23.47
N LEU A 174 3.55 9.70 24.31
CA LEU A 174 2.41 9.38 25.18
C LEU A 174 2.87 9.11 26.63
N PRO A 175 2.01 9.30 27.64
CA PRO A 175 2.33 9.02 29.04
C PRO A 175 2.67 7.54 29.33
N HIS A 176 2.23 6.64 28.47
CA HIS A 176 2.49 5.19 28.55
C HIS A 176 3.92 4.80 28.16
N PHE A 177 4.63 5.67 27.45
CA PHE A 177 6.01 5.42 27.06
C PHE A 177 7.00 6.05 28.03
N PRO A 178 8.18 5.41 28.23
CA PRO A 178 9.25 6.01 29.01
C PRO A 178 9.78 7.28 28.34
N LYS A 179 10.40 8.15 29.13
CA LYS A 179 11.02 9.38 28.61
C LYS A 179 12.12 9.02 27.60
N GLN A 180 12.23 9.86 26.56
CA GLN A 180 13.18 9.72 25.46
C GLN A 180 13.03 8.44 24.62
N ALA A 181 11.89 7.73 24.73
CA ALA A 181 11.60 6.58 23.89
C ALA A 181 11.53 6.98 22.40
N ARG A 182 12.42 6.39 21.60
CA ARG A 182 12.46 6.56 20.13
C ARG A 182 12.06 5.31 19.34
N SER A 183 11.64 4.26 20.06
CA SER A 183 11.18 3.00 19.48
C SER A 183 10.08 3.21 18.44
N PRO A 184 9.97 2.35 17.41
CA PRO A 184 8.88 2.35 16.43
C PRO A 184 7.49 2.61 17.01
N ALA A 185 7.07 1.80 18.00
CA ALA A 185 5.75 1.92 18.65
C ALA A 185 5.55 3.29 19.32
N ALA A 186 6.54 3.79 20.07
CA ALA A 186 6.46 5.11 20.71
C ALA A 186 6.36 6.27 19.71
N LYS A 187 6.69 6.04 18.45
CA LYS A 187 6.79 7.07 17.42
C LYS A 187 5.80 6.85 16.28
N GLY A 188 4.71 6.11 16.55
CA GLY A 188 3.57 6.00 15.65
C GLY A 188 3.70 4.91 14.58
N PHE A 189 4.57 3.92 14.78
CA PHE A 189 4.48 2.70 13.98
C PHE A 189 3.37 1.81 14.50
N VAL A 190 2.48 1.41 13.60
CA VAL A 190 1.34 0.54 13.89
C VAL A 190 1.62 -0.84 13.30
N ALA A 191 1.88 -1.80 14.18
CA ALA A 191 2.25 -3.17 13.80
C ALA A 191 1.02 -4.04 13.48
N ASN A 192 -0.12 -3.66 14.05
CA ASN A 192 -1.39 -4.32 13.84
C ASN A 192 -2.06 -3.90 12.53
N SER A 193 -2.96 -4.73 12.02
CA SER A 193 -3.81 -4.43 10.87
C SER A 193 -5.21 -3.97 11.32
N PHE A 194 -6.01 -3.46 10.38
CA PHE A 194 -7.41 -3.19 10.68
C PHE A 194 -8.21 -4.47 11.00
N TYR A 195 -7.79 -5.63 10.49
CA TYR A 195 -8.39 -6.92 10.83
C TYR A 195 -8.11 -7.34 12.28
N SER A 196 -6.86 -7.24 12.75
CA SER A 196 -6.49 -7.59 14.12
C SER A 196 -7.00 -6.58 15.17
N GLY A 197 -7.28 -5.36 14.73
CA GLY A 197 -7.59 -4.24 15.61
C GLY A 197 -6.34 -3.55 16.15
N LEU A 198 -6.51 -2.30 16.55
CA LEU A 198 -5.45 -1.41 17.02
C LEU A 198 -5.37 -1.43 18.54
N SER A 199 -4.16 -1.38 19.08
CA SER A 199 -3.95 -1.12 20.51
C SER A 199 -4.28 0.35 20.84
N ALA A 200 -4.54 0.64 22.12
CA ALA A 200 -4.85 2.00 22.57
C ALA A 200 -3.74 3.03 22.32
N THR A 201 -2.49 2.59 22.12
CA THR A 201 -1.37 3.47 21.76
C THR A 201 -1.21 3.67 20.25
N GLU A 202 -1.83 2.81 19.44
CA GLU A 202 -1.80 2.88 17.97
C GLU A 202 -2.99 3.64 17.38
N PHE A 203 -4.10 3.74 18.12
CA PHE A 203 -5.29 4.52 17.76
C PHE A 203 -5.12 6.00 18.13
#